data_AF-A0A2E2U5A5-F1
#
_entry.id   AF-A0A2E2U5A5-F1
#
_cell.length_a   1.000
_cell.length_b   1.000
_cell.length_c   1.000
_cell.angle_alpha   90.00
_cell.angle_beta   90.00
_cell.angle_gamma   90.00
#
_symmetry.space_group_name_H-M   'P 1'
#
loop_
_entity.id
_entity.type
_entity.pdbx_description
1 polymer ?
#
loop_
_entity_poly.entity_id
_entity_poly.type
_entity_poly.pdbx_seq_one_letter_code
_entity_poly.pdbx_strand_id
1 'polypeptide(L)'
;MADLFIKKPWYDLTFFIGSPILALLVIVAIVPAREPGDPYLFQTQTPGWLTTMTAVLIFMHVMAGFTRSHLNQAVFEQHKVRFTWVPFIIFIILASYNPLFVFVLPFVAVWDEIHQFMQTFGFGRIYDAKRGNNPLVGRKMDMAACFIFEYYPHIVRTMSIPYNEFKQEMEVFGEFAPDLYLYAPKLIQPMIFLGGLTSSFMFFGILGE
;
A
#
# COMPACT_ATOMS: atom_id res chain seq x y z
N MET A 1 -15.69 -32.37 6.19
CA MET A 1 -15.45 -31.21 5.30
C MET A 1 -14.21 -30.49 5.82
N ALA A 2 -13.24 -30.20 4.96
CA ALA A 2 -12.08 -29.39 5.35
C ALA A 2 -12.56 -28.00 5.82
N ASP A 3 -11.91 -27.46 6.84
CA ASP A 3 -12.21 -26.11 7.33
C ASP A 3 -11.68 -25.08 6.32
N LEU A 4 -12.56 -24.68 5.40
CA LEU A 4 -12.29 -23.75 4.31
C LEU A 4 -12.00 -22.32 4.79
N PHE A 5 -12.28 -22.00 6.05
CA PHE A 5 -12.13 -20.66 6.60
C PHE A 5 -10.92 -20.56 7.52
N ILE A 6 -10.34 -19.37 7.65
CA ILE A 6 -9.16 -19.11 8.48
C ILE A 6 -9.49 -19.36 9.95
N LYS A 7 -10.65 -18.88 10.42
CA LYS A 7 -11.09 -19.09 11.80
C LYS A 7 -12.44 -19.82 11.88
N LYS A 8 -13.50 -19.20 11.34
CA LYS A 8 -14.87 -19.76 11.26
C LYS A 8 -15.62 -19.06 10.13
N PRO A 9 -16.58 -19.72 9.44
CA PRO A 9 -17.32 -19.12 8.33
C PRO A 9 -17.87 -17.72 8.61
N TRP A 10 -18.63 -17.57 9.70
CA TRP A 10 -19.24 -16.28 10.04
C TRP A 10 -18.19 -15.20 10.37
N TYR A 11 -17.05 -15.58 10.97
CA TYR A 11 -16.01 -14.64 11.38
C TYR A 11 -15.31 -14.08 10.15
N ASP A 12 -14.85 -14.97 9.28
CA ASP A 12 -14.18 -14.64 8.03
C ASP A 12 -15.10 -13.85 7.09
N LEU A 13 -16.35 -14.28 6.94
CA LEU A 13 -17.34 -13.59 6.12
C LEU A 13 -17.62 -12.18 6.64
N THR A 14 -17.65 -11.96 7.95
CA THR A 14 -17.95 -10.64 8.53
C THR A 14 -16.73 -9.71 8.50
N PHE A 15 -15.58 -10.20 8.96
CA PHE A 15 -14.43 -9.36 9.26
C PHE A 15 -13.36 -9.31 8.17
N PHE A 16 -13.27 -10.31 7.30
CA PHE A 16 -12.29 -10.33 6.21
C PHE A 16 -12.92 -10.04 4.86
N ILE A 17 -14.08 -10.64 4.56
CA ILE A 17 -14.75 -10.49 3.26
C ILE A 17 -15.78 -9.35 3.30
N GLY A 18 -16.58 -9.28 4.35
CA GLY A 18 -17.68 -8.31 4.47
C GLY A 18 -17.20 -6.90 4.80
N SER A 19 -16.08 -6.75 5.51
CA SER A 19 -15.55 -5.44 5.90
C SER A 19 -15.17 -4.54 4.71
N PRO A 20 -14.43 -4.98 3.66
CA PRO A 20 -14.16 -4.14 2.50
C PRO A 20 -15.43 -3.83 1.70
N ILE A 21 -16.38 -4.77 1.61
CA ILE A 21 -17.67 -4.54 0.94
C ILE A 21 -18.48 -3.47 1.67
N LEU A 22 -18.59 -3.59 3.00
CA LEU A 22 -19.28 -2.62 3.82
C LEU A 22 -18.61 -1.25 3.74
N ALA A 23 -17.28 -1.20 3.79
CA ALA A 23 -16.53 0.04 3.63
C ALA A 23 -16.84 0.70 2.28
N LEU A 24 -16.80 -0.06 1.18
CA LEU A 24 -17.15 0.42 -0.15
C LEU A 24 -18.58 0.98 -0.19
N LEU A 25 -19.56 0.26 0.37
CA LEU A 25 -20.96 0.69 0.42
C LEU A 25 -21.13 1.98 1.24
N VAL A 26 -20.45 2.10 2.37
CA VAL A 26 -20.45 3.33 3.20
C VAL A 26 -19.85 4.50 2.44
N ILE A 27 -18.71 4.31 1.76
CA ILE A 27 -18.08 5.35 0.96
C ILE A 27 -19.00 5.78 -0.18
N VAL A 28 -19.54 4.86 -0.97
CA VAL A 28 -20.44 5.17 -2.09
C VAL A 28 -21.74 5.85 -1.63
N ALA A 29 -22.21 5.57 -0.42
CA ALA A 29 -23.41 6.20 0.13
C ALA A 29 -23.19 7.63 0.64
N ILE A 30 -21.97 7.96 1.09
CA ILE A 30 -21.65 9.24 1.73
C ILE A 30 -20.94 10.19 0.78
N VAL A 31 -20.02 9.64 -0.02
CA VAL A 31 -19.17 10.39 -0.92
C VAL A 31 -19.88 10.46 -2.28
N PRO A 32 -20.24 11.67 -2.75
CA PRO A 32 -20.96 11.83 -4.02
C PRO A 32 -20.14 11.31 -5.20
N ALA A 33 -20.77 11.10 -6.36
CA ALA A 33 -20.02 10.80 -7.58
C ALA A 33 -19.17 12.01 -8.02
N ARG A 34 -18.09 11.76 -8.76
CA ARG A 34 -17.32 12.85 -9.40
C ARG A 34 -18.05 13.34 -10.64
N GLU A 35 -18.05 14.65 -10.83
CA GLU A 35 -18.52 15.28 -12.05
C GLU A 35 -17.36 15.41 -13.07
N PRO A 36 -17.65 15.44 -14.39
CA PRO A 36 -16.65 15.72 -15.40
C PRO A 36 -15.96 17.07 -15.14
N GLY A 37 -14.65 17.04 -14.90
CA GLY A 37 -13.84 18.23 -14.60
C GLY A 37 -13.56 18.46 -13.12
N ASP A 38 -14.09 17.62 -12.22
CA ASP A 38 -13.68 17.62 -10.81
C ASP A 38 -12.19 17.24 -10.66
N PRO A 39 -11.48 17.83 -9.68
CA PRO A 39 -10.08 17.47 -9.40
C PRO A 39 -9.91 15.98 -9.10
N TYR A 40 -8.82 15.40 -9.59
CA TYR A 40 -8.52 13.98 -9.42
C TYR A 40 -8.09 13.62 -7.99
N LEU A 41 -7.68 14.61 -7.19
CA LEU A 41 -6.90 14.41 -5.97
C LEU A 41 -7.74 14.36 -4.70
N PHE A 42 -8.74 15.22 -4.62
CA PHE A 42 -9.65 15.28 -3.50
C PHE A 42 -11.03 15.53 -4.08
N GLN A 43 -11.98 14.66 -3.77
CA GLN A 43 -13.33 15.17 -3.73
C GLN A 43 -13.35 16.20 -2.62
N THR A 44 -13.50 17.47 -3.01
CA THR A 44 -13.80 18.60 -2.12
C THR A 44 -15.00 18.31 -1.20
N GLN A 45 -15.73 17.22 -1.45
CA GLN A 45 -16.94 16.78 -0.78
C GLN A 45 -16.72 15.62 0.20
N THR A 46 -15.50 15.05 0.35
CA THR A 46 -15.26 14.02 1.38
C THR A 46 -15.33 14.65 2.78
N PRO A 47 -16.24 14.21 3.66
CA PRO A 47 -16.38 14.82 4.98
C PRO A 47 -15.10 14.65 5.81
N GLY A 48 -14.64 15.71 6.48
CA GLY A 48 -13.40 15.67 7.27
C GLY A 48 -13.40 14.58 8.36
N TRP A 49 -14.55 14.32 8.99
CA TRP A 49 -14.69 13.25 9.98
C TRP A 49 -14.40 11.86 9.39
N LEU A 50 -14.74 11.64 8.12
CA LEU A 50 -14.51 10.37 7.42
C LEU A 50 -13.01 10.19 7.17
N THR A 51 -12.33 11.25 6.73
CA THR A 51 -10.87 11.26 6.59
C THR A 51 -10.17 10.99 7.92
N THR A 52 -10.59 11.64 9.01
CA THR A 52 -10.03 11.41 10.35
C THR A 52 -10.28 9.99 10.85
N MET A 53 -11.49 9.46 10.67
CA MET A 53 -11.83 8.09 11.05
C MET A 53 -10.95 7.08 10.29
N THR A 54 -10.79 7.26 8.98
CA THR A 54 -9.90 6.41 8.16
C THR A 54 -8.46 6.46 8.65
N ALA A 55 -7.93 7.65 8.96
CA ALA A 55 -6.58 7.79 9.51
C ALA A 55 -6.41 7.04 10.85
N VAL A 56 -7.41 7.09 11.74
CA VAL A 56 -7.41 6.34 13.00
C VAL A 56 -7.43 4.83 12.74
N LEU A 57 -8.26 4.35 11.82
CA LEU A 57 -8.34 2.93 11.47
C LEU A 57 -7.04 2.40 10.85
N ILE A 58 -6.42 3.17 9.97
CA ILE A 58 -5.10 2.86 9.39
C ILE A 58 -4.06 2.80 10.52
N PHE A 59 -4.03 3.78 11.42
CA PHE A 59 -3.12 3.76 12.56
C PHE A 59 -3.31 2.52 13.43
N MET A 60 -4.55 2.17 13.77
CA MET A 60 -4.86 0.95 14.53
C MET A 60 -4.39 -0.32 13.80
N HIS A 61 -4.57 -0.38 12.48
CA HIS A 61 -4.10 -1.49 11.65
C HIS A 61 -2.57 -1.63 11.70
N VAL A 62 -1.85 -0.53 11.49
CA VAL A 62 -0.37 -0.50 11.57
C VAL A 62 0.11 -0.90 12.96
N MET A 63 -0.55 -0.43 14.02
CA MET A 63 -0.22 -0.79 15.40
C MET A 63 -0.47 -2.27 15.71
N ALA A 64 -1.50 -2.88 15.13
CA ALA A 64 -1.71 -4.33 15.23
C ALA A 64 -0.57 -5.10 14.55
N GLY A 65 -0.11 -4.66 13.38
CA GLY A 65 1.06 -5.20 12.68
C GLY A 65 2.35 -5.05 13.48
N PHE A 66 2.57 -3.88 14.09
CA PHE A 66 3.70 -3.62 14.98
C PHE A 66 3.67 -4.57 16.18
N THR A 67 2.52 -4.70 16.85
CA THR A 67 2.35 -5.60 17.99
C THR A 67 2.70 -7.04 17.62
N ARG A 68 2.19 -7.53 16.48
CA ARG A 68 2.42 -8.90 16.02
C ARG A 68 3.89 -9.18 15.65
N SER A 69 4.61 -8.18 15.17
CA SER A 69 6.02 -8.33 14.74
C SER A 69 7.02 -8.08 15.86
N HIS A 70 6.77 -7.10 16.73
CA HIS A 70 7.71 -6.63 17.75
C HIS A 70 7.42 -7.20 19.14
N LEU A 71 6.15 -7.47 19.48
CA LEU A 71 5.78 -8.04 20.78
C LEU A 71 5.64 -9.57 20.75
N ASN A 72 5.69 -10.19 19.57
CA ASN A 72 5.84 -11.64 19.45
C ASN A 72 7.33 -12.00 19.44
N GLN A 73 7.83 -12.52 20.56
CA GLN A 73 9.25 -12.84 20.72
C GLN A 73 9.77 -13.83 19.66
N ALA A 74 8.99 -14.84 19.29
CA ALA A 74 9.40 -15.82 18.28
C ALA A 74 9.60 -15.19 16.89
N VAL A 75 8.78 -14.20 16.53
CA VAL A 75 8.91 -13.47 15.26
C VAL A 75 10.02 -12.43 15.34
N PHE A 76 10.09 -11.68 16.44
CA PHE A 76 11.10 -10.65 16.62
C PHE A 76 12.52 -11.24 16.58
N GLU A 77 12.72 -12.41 17.19
CA GLU A 77 14.02 -13.07 17.23
C GLU A 77 14.58 -13.46 15.86
N GLN A 78 13.71 -13.76 14.90
CA GLN A 78 14.09 -14.11 13.52
C GLN A 78 14.52 -12.88 12.70
N HIS A 79 14.08 -11.68 13.08
CA HIS A 79 14.21 -10.48 12.27
C HIS A 79 14.70 -9.25 13.07
N LYS A 80 15.38 -9.45 14.20
CA LYS A 80 15.81 -8.39 15.14
C LYS A 80 16.43 -7.16 14.47
N VAL A 81 17.34 -7.38 13.51
CA VAL A 81 18.02 -6.30 12.78
C VAL A 81 17.03 -5.49 11.94
N ARG A 82 16.13 -6.17 11.22
CA ARG A 82 15.13 -5.53 10.35
C ARG A 82 14.08 -4.75 11.16
N PHE A 83 13.76 -5.19 12.37
CA PHE A 83 12.78 -4.52 13.22
C PHE A 83 13.37 -3.46 14.16
N THR A 84 14.69 -3.47 14.40
CA THR A 84 15.32 -2.51 15.32
C THR A 84 16.22 -1.54 14.57
N TRP A 85 17.29 -2.05 13.95
CA TRP A 85 18.35 -1.21 13.40
C TRP A 85 17.95 -0.53 12.10
N VAL A 86 17.24 -1.24 11.20
CA VAL A 86 16.83 -0.64 9.91
C VAL A 86 15.93 0.57 10.11
N PRO A 87 14.82 0.51 10.89
CA PRO A 87 13.97 1.68 11.13
C PRO A 87 14.73 2.79 11.87
N PHE A 88 15.58 2.43 12.85
CA PHE A 88 16.36 3.40 13.60
C PHE A 88 17.35 4.17 12.71
N ILE A 89 18.09 3.47 11.84
CA ILE A 89 19.03 4.10 10.91
C ILE A 89 18.29 5.00 9.93
N ILE A 90 17.17 4.54 9.34
CA ILE A 90 16.33 5.34 8.46
C ILE A 90 15.86 6.61 9.18
N PHE A 91 15.38 6.47 10.43
CA PHE A 91 14.95 7.60 11.25
C PHE A 91 16.09 8.60 11.47
N ILE A 92 17.28 8.14 11.88
CA ILE A 92 18.43 9.04 12.10
C ILE A 92 18.85 9.74 10.80
N ILE A 93 18.87 9.04 9.68
CA ILE A 93 19.21 9.62 8.37
C ILE A 93 18.20 10.72 7.99
N LEU A 94 16.91 10.44 8.11
CA LEU A 94 15.84 11.39 7.77
C LEU A 94 15.80 12.57 8.73
N ALA A 95 15.99 12.33 10.03
CA ALA A 95 16.04 13.38 11.05
C ALA A 95 17.29 14.28 10.92
N SER A 96 18.39 13.75 10.35
CA SER A 96 19.63 14.52 10.18
C SER A 96 19.68 15.28 8.85
N TYR A 97 18.91 14.87 7.84
CA TYR A 97 18.97 15.48 6.51
C TYR A 97 17.58 15.53 5.84
N ASN A 98 16.82 16.57 6.18
CA ASN A 98 15.46 16.83 5.70
C ASN A 98 15.27 16.73 4.17
N PRO A 99 16.22 17.15 3.29
CA PRO A 99 16.01 17.02 1.84
C PRO A 99 15.76 15.59 1.34
N LEU A 100 16.09 14.56 2.12
CA LEU A 100 15.80 13.16 1.75
C LEU A 100 14.31 12.83 1.75
N PHE A 101 13.46 13.60 2.43
CA PHE A 101 12.02 13.40 2.40
C PHE A 101 11.45 13.43 0.98
N VAL A 102 12.07 14.22 0.08
CA VAL A 102 11.71 14.29 -1.34
C VAL A 102 11.80 12.93 -2.04
N PHE A 103 12.70 12.05 -1.61
CA PHE A 103 12.86 10.70 -2.19
C PHE A 103 12.02 9.65 -1.46
N VAL A 104 11.84 9.80 -0.14
CA VAL A 104 11.14 8.81 0.68
C VAL A 104 9.62 8.91 0.54
N LEU A 105 9.06 10.12 0.49
CA LEU A 105 7.61 10.31 0.46
C LEU A 105 6.93 9.61 -0.74
N PRO A 106 7.44 9.72 -1.99
CA PRO A 106 6.87 8.99 -3.12
C PRO A 106 7.00 7.47 -2.98
N PHE A 107 8.11 6.99 -2.39
CA PHE A 107 8.33 5.57 -2.19
C PHE A 107 7.37 4.98 -1.16
N VAL A 108 7.08 5.70 -0.07
CA VAL A 108 6.12 5.29 0.96
C VAL A 108 4.73 5.12 0.36
N ALA A 109 4.27 6.08 -0.44
CA ALA A 109 2.96 6.00 -1.09
C ALA A 109 2.85 4.76 -2.00
N VAL A 110 3.85 4.51 -2.82
CA VAL A 110 3.92 3.31 -3.67
C VAL A 110 3.96 2.02 -2.85
N TRP A 111 4.75 2.01 -1.78
CA TRP A 111 4.91 0.83 -0.94
C TRP A 111 3.60 0.46 -0.24
N ASP A 112 2.84 1.44 0.26
CA ASP A 112 1.59 1.23 0.97
C ASP A 112 0.55 0.49 0.10
N GLU A 113 0.42 0.89 -1.17
CA GLU A 113 -0.48 0.27 -2.14
C GLU A 113 -0.08 -1.18 -2.46
N ILE A 114 1.22 -1.40 -2.75
CA ILE A 114 1.75 -2.74 -3.00
C ILE A 114 1.53 -3.63 -1.75
N HIS A 115 1.77 -3.09 -0.56
CA HIS A 115 1.57 -3.79 0.71
C HIS A 115 0.11 -4.22 0.91
N GLN A 116 -0.85 -3.36 0.57
CA GLN A 116 -2.27 -3.66 0.68
C GLN A 116 -2.70 -4.81 -0.26
N PHE A 117 -2.16 -4.86 -1.48
CA PHE A 117 -2.46 -5.95 -2.42
C PHE A 117 -1.80 -7.26 -2.02
N MET A 118 -0.56 -7.21 -1.53
CA MET A 118 0.11 -8.37 -0.95
C MET A 118 -0.72 -8.97 0.20
N GLN A 119 -1.34 -8.12 1.02
CA GLN A 119 -2.24 -8.56 2.09
C GLN A 119 -3.50 -9.22 1.51
N THR A 120 -4.12 -8.62 0.50
CA THR A 120 -5.36 -9.11 -0.13
C THR A 120 -5.16 -10.45 -0.84
N PHE A 121 -4.15 -10.58 -1.70
CA PHE A 121 -3.80 -11.84 -2.34
C PHE A 121 -3.29 -12.87 -1.33
N GLY A 122 -2.60 -12.43 -0.27
CA GLY A 122 -2.21 -13.27 0.85
C GLY A 122 -3.40 -13.96 1.51
N PHE A 123 -4.49 -13.22 1.79
CA PHE A 123 -5.75 -13.81 2.28
C PHE A 123 -6.34 -14.80 1.28
N GLY A 124 -6.45 -14.41 0.00
CA GLY A 124 -6.95 -15.29 -1.05
C GLY A 124 -6.20 -16.62 -1.13
N ARG A 125 -4.87 -16.59 -1.03
CA ARG A 125 -3.99 -17.76 -1.06
C ARG A 125 -4.17 -18.68 0.16
N ILE A 126 -4.47 -18.13 1.33
CA ILE A 126 -4.80 -18.95 2.51
C ILE A 126 -6.11 -19.71 2.30
N TYR A 127 -7.14 -19.04 1.76
CA TYR A 127 -8.41 -19.70 1.41
C TYR A 127 -8.24 -20.77 0.34
N ASP A 128 -7.41 -20.48 -0.67
CA ASP A 128 -7.11 -21.42 -1.75
C ASP A 128 -6.35 -22.66 -1.23
N ALA A 129 -5.34 -22.46 -0.38
CA ALA A 129 -4.62 -23.55 0.27
C ALA A 129 -5.53 -24.42 1.14
N LYS A 130 -6.49 -23.82 1.85
CA LYS A 130 -7.50 -24.54 2.64
C LYS A 130 -8.46 -25.38 1.79
N ARG A 131 -8.58 -25.11 0.49
CA ARG A 131 -9.28 -25.98 -0.49
C ARG A 131 -8.44 -27.15 -0.97
N GLY A 132 -7.18 -27.25 -0.54
CA GLY A 132 -6.25 -28.31 -0.94
C GLY A 132 -5.30 -27.92 -2.07
N ASN A 133 -5.34 -26.67 -2.54
CA ASN A 133 -4.43 -26.20 -3.58
C ASN A 133 -3.02 -25.96 -3.02
N ASN A 134 -1.98 -26.10 -3.86
CA ASN A 134 -0.61 -25.88 -3.43
C ASN A 134 -0.33 -24.37 -3.27
N PRO A 135 0.03 -23.89 -2.07
CA PRO A 135 0.24 -22.47 -1.78
C PRO A 135 1.44 -21.85 -2.49
N LEU A 136 2.27 -22.63 -3.20
CA LEU A 136 3.38 -22.13 -4.00
C LEU A 136 2.96 -21.85 -5.44
N VAL A 137 1.92 -22.52 -5.94
CA VAL A 137 1.44 -22.35 -7.31
C VAL A 137 0.76 -20.99 -7.44
N GLY A 138 1.16 -20.22 -8.45
CA GLY A 138 0.63 -18.88 -8.70
C GLY A 138 1.21 -17.76 -7.82
N ARG A 139 2.09 -18.03 -6.83
CA ARG A 139 2.58 -16.97 -5.91
C ARG A 139 3.29 -15.81 -6.63
N LYS A 140 3.99 -16.14 -7.71
CA LYS A 140 4.65 -15.18 -8.59
C LYS A 140 3.65 -14.37 -9.41
N MET A 141 2.53 -14.99 -9.82
CA MET A 141 1.45 -14.31 -10.52
C MET A 141 0.68 -13.36 -9.60
N ASP A 142 0.41 -13.75 -8.35
CA ASP A 142 -0.19 -12.85 -7.35
C ASP A 142 0.70 -11.62 -7.13
N MET A 143 2.00 -11.84 -6.99
CA MET A 143 2.95 -10.76 -6.80
C MET A 143 3.03 -9.84 -8.02
N ALA A 144 3.08 -10.43 -9.22
CA ALA A 144 2.96 -9.67 -10.46
C ALA A 144 1.66 -8.88 -10.57
N ALA A 145 0.53 -9.46 -10.15
CA ALA A 145 -0.75 -8.80 -10.14
C ALA A 145 -0.76 -7.61 -9.17
N CYS A 146 -0.08 -7.69 -8.02
CA CYS A 146 0.13 -6.53 -7.13
C CYS A 146 0.79 -5.37 -7.90
N PHE A 147 1.84 -5.66 -8.68
CA PHE A 147 2.52 -4.63 -9.46
C PHE A 147 1.67 -4.13 -10.64
N ILE A 148 1.05 -5.01 -11.42
CA ILE A 148 0.29 -4.59 -12.60
C ILE A 148 -0.96 -3.80 -12.21
N PHE A 149 -1.69 -4.26 -11.19
CA PHE A 149 -2.95 -3.63 -10.81
C PHE A 149 -2.79 -2.39 -9.94
N GLU A 150 -1.71 -2.25 -9.18
CA GLU A 150 -1.52 -1.04 -8.37
C GLU A 150 -0.39 -0.14 -8.81
N TYR A 151 0.78 -0.71 -9.08
CA TYR A 151 1.93 0.11 -9.43
C TYR A 151 1.68 0.90 -10.73
N TYR A 152 1.05 0.26 -11.72
CA TYR A 152 0.80 0.88 -13.01
C TYR A 152 -0.26 2.00 -12.96
N PRO A 153 -1.46 1.82 -12.37
CA PRO A 153 -2.43 2.91 -12.28
C PRO A 153 -1.94 4.12 -11.49
N HIS A 154 -1.13 3.93 -10.44
CA HIS A 154 -0.54 5.05 -9.70
C HIS A 154 0.48 5.83 -10.53
N ILE A 155 1.36 5.15 -11.27
CA ILE A 155 2.27 5.83 -12.19
C ILE A 155 1.49 6.56 -13.28
N VAL A 156 0.49 5.90 -13.90
CA VAL A 156 -0.35 6.51 -14.92
C VAL A 156 -1.08 7.72 -14.36
N ARG A 157 -1.64 7.64 -13.15
CA ARG A 157 -2.24 8.77 -12.44
C ARG A 157 -1.25 9.92 -12.29
N THR A 158 -0.07 9.68 -11.72
CA THR A 158 0.95 10.72 -11.56
C THR A 158 1.41 11.32 -12.91
N MET A 159 1.36 10.55 -13.99
CA MET A 159 1.67 11.02 -15.36
C MET A 159 0.52 11.73 -16.07
N SER A 160 -0.73 11.58 -15.60
CA SER A 160 -1.93 12.06 -16.30
C SER A 160 -2.68 13.17 -15.57
N ILE A 161 -2.37 13.43 -14.30
CA ILE A 161 -2.96 14.53 -13.55
C ILE A 161 -2.52 15.90 -14.10
N PRO A 162 -3.43 16.87 -14.24
CA PRO A 162 -3.08 18.22 -14.66
C PRO A 162 -2.06 18.87 -13.72
N TYR A 163 -1.21 19.73 -14.28
CA TYR A 163 -0.13 20.42 -13.57
C TYR A 163 -0.55 21.09 -12.25
N ASN A 164 -1.66 21.83 -12.28
CA ASN A 164 -2.15 22.56 -11.10
C ASN A 164 -2.66 21.62 -10.00
N GLU A 165 -3.19 20.47 -10.40
CA GLU A 165 -3.61 19.44 -9.46
C GLU A 165 -2.39 18.77 -8.84
N PHE A 166 -1.43 18.32 -9.65
CA PHE A 166 -0.17 17.77 -9.12
C PHE A 166 0.49 18.71 -8.11
N LYS A 167 0.48 20.02 -8.38
CA LYS A 167 0.96 21.03 -7.43
C LYS A 167 0.17 21.01 -6.11
N GLN A 168 -1.15 20.95 -6.13
CA GLN A 168 -1.99 20.82 -4.93
C GLN A 168 -1.73 19.52 -4.15
N GLU A 169 -1.46 18.40 -4.84
CA GLU A 169 -1.06 17.15 -4.18
C GLU A 169 0.23 17.34 -3.40
N MET A 170 1.19 18.03 -4.00
CA MET A 170 2.50 18.24 -3.38
C MET A 170 2.44 19.23 -2.21
N GLU A 171 1.47 20.17 -2.19
CA GLU A 171 1.28 21.13 -1.08
C GLU A 171 0.98 20.45 0.26
N VAL A 172 0.43 19.23 0.27
CA VAL A 172 0.24 18.43 1.49
C VAL A 172 1.57 18.12 2.19
N PHE A 173 2.68 18.08 1.45
CA PHE A 173 4.02 17.87 1.99
C PHE A 173 4.70 19.16 2.47
N GLY A 174 3.97 20.28 2.51
CA GLY A 174 4.39 21.53 3.14
C GLY A 174 5.67 22.10 2.52
N GLU A 175 6.71 22.26 3.34
CA GLU A 175 7.99 22.85 2.91
C GLU A 175 8.70 22.06 1.80
N PHE A 176 8.40 20.76 1.66
CA PHE A 176 8.99 19.91 0.62
C PHE A 176 8.25 20.01 -0.73
N ALA A 177 7.09 20.68 -0.78
CA ALA A 177 6.27 20.76 -1.98
C ALA A 177 7.02 21.29 -3.22
N PRO A 178 7.84 22.37 -3.14
CA PRO A 178 8.56 22.88 -4.30
C PRO A 178 9.62 21.90 -4.83
N ASP A 179 10.30 21.18 -3.94
CA ASP A 179 11.34 20.22 -4.30
C ASP A 179 10.72 18.93 -4.86
N LEU A 180 9.69 18.40 -4.19
CA LEU A 180 8.92 17.26 -4.71
C LEU A 180 8.37 17.56 -6.10
N TYR A 181 7.86 18.77 -6.31
CA TYR A 181 7.43 19.21 -7.63
C TYR A 181 8.56 19.17 -8.68
N LEU A 182 9.77 19.60 -8.33
CA LEU A 182 10.92 19.62 -9.26
C LEU A 182 11.49 18.21 -9.55
N TYR A 183 11.46 17.32 -8.56
CA TYR A 183 12.16 16.04 -8.61
C TYR A 183 11.24 14.85 -8.87
N ALA A 184 10.02 14.82 -8.36
CA ALA A 184 9.13 13.66 -8.51
C ALA A 184 8.87 13.29 -9.99
N PRO A 185 8.64 14.23 -10.93
CA PRO A 185 8.53 13.88 -12.36
C PRO A 185 9.78 13.20 -12.92
N LYS A 186 10.97 13.56 -12.42
CA LYS A 186 12.25 12.97 -12.82
C LYS A 186 12.46 11.58 -12.24
N LEU A 187 11.78 11.25 -11.14
CA LEU A 187 11.82 9.95 -10.49
C LEU A 187 10.87 8.93 -11.12
N ILE A 188 9.89 9.38 -11.93
CA ILE A 188 8.90 8.50 -12.57
C ILE A 188 9.55 7.41 -13.43
N GLN A 189 10.46 7.78 -14.33
CA GLN A 189 11.11 6.80 -15.22
C GLN A 189 12.02 5.80 -14.45
N PRO A 190 12.87 6.25 -13.51
CA PRO A 190 13.57 5.36 -12.59
C PRO A 190 12.64 4.43 -11.82
N MET A 191 11.49 4.93 -11.34
CA MET A 191 10.50 4.15 -10.64
C MET A 191 9.88 3.09 -11.57
N ILE A 192 9.36 3.46 -12.74
CA ILE A 192 8.85 2.52 -13.76
C ILE A 192 9.88 1.44 -14.06
N PHE A 193 11.14 1.83 -14.28
CA PHE A 193 12.23 0.91 -14.57
C PHE A 193 12.46 -0.06 -13.40
N LEU A 194 12.58 0.44 -12.17
CA LEU A 194 12.76 -0.38 -10.98
C LEU A 194 11.57 -1.31 -10.74
N GLY A 195 10.34 -0.83 -10.84
CA GLY A 195 9.14 -1.65 -10.67
C GLY A 195 8.98 -2.67 -11.78
N GLY A 196 9.28 -2.32 -13.03
CA GLY A 196 9.29 -3.25 -14.17
C GLY A 196 10.39 -4.31 -14.05
N LEU A 197 11.57 -3.91 -13.58
CA LEU A 197 12.69 -4.80 -13.29
C LEU A 197 12.33 -5.77 -12.15
N THR A 198 11.81 -5.27 -11.03
CA THR A 198 11.35 -6.07 -9.90
C THR A 198 10.22 -7.02 -10.32
N SER A 199 9.24 -6.55 -11.09
CA SER A 199 8.17 -7.39 -11.64
C SER A 199 8.72 -8.48 -12.55
N SER A 200 9.65 -8.14 -13.45
CA SER A 200 10.31 -9.09 -14.34
C SER A 200 11.12 -10.13 -13.56
N PHE A 201 11.85 -9.71 -12.52
CA PHE A 201 12.54 -10.62 -11.61
C PHE A 201 11.57 -11.59 -10.93
N MET A 202 10.38 -11.13 -10.54
CA MET A 202 9.37 -11.95 -9.89
C MET A 202 8.62 -12.87 -10.87
N PHE A 203 8.39 -12.45 -12.11
CA PHE A 203 7.83 -13.27 -13.19
C PHE A 203 8.80 -14.35 -13.68
N PHE A 204 10.05 -13.98 -13.96
CA PHE A 204 11.04 -14.86 -14.60
C PHE A 204 11.95 -15.59 -13.60
N GLY A 205 11.85 -15.30 -12.30
CA GLY A 205 12.46 -16.10 -11.22
C GLY A 205 13.97 -15.97 -11.08
N ILE A 206 14.57 -14.83 -11.45
CA ILE A 206 16.05 -14.68 -11.42
C ILE A 206 16.59 -14.38 -10.00
N LEU A 207 15.73 -14.00 -9.04
CA LEU A 207 16.06 -14.07 -7.61
C LEU A 207 15.52 -15.40 -7.06
N GLY A 208 16.43 -16.36 -6.90
CA GLY A 208 16.11 -17.73 -6.55
C GLY A 208 15.49 -17.88 -5.16
N GLU A 209 14.34 -18.54 -5.15
CA GLU A 209 13.91 -19.58 -4.20
C GLU A 209 12.98 -20.55 -4.94
#